data_AF-G2JBC1-F1
#
_entry.id   AF-G2JBC1-F1
#
_cell.length_a   1.000
_cell.length_b   1.000
_cell.length_c   1.000
_cell.angle_alpha   90.00
_cell.angle_beta   90.00
_cell.angle_gamma   90.00
#
_symmetry.space_group_name_H-M   'P 1'
#
loop_
_entity.id
_entity.type
_entity.pdbx_description
1 polymer ?
#
loop_
_entity_poly.entity_id
_entity_poly.type
_entity_poly.pdbx_seq_one_letter_code
_entity_poly.pdbx_strand_id
1 'polypeptide(L)'
;MHAIQPESVKEKAEASHARSTTENVNEAVQAISHFNLEIEVCGQWVWVYGDTKPYREALKGAGFRWSPKKMCWYFRSEAYRSRRHPLWSREEIQEKYGSAIVKEKT
;
A
#
# COMPACT_ATOMS: atom_id res chain seq x y z
N MET A 1 -9.73 -33.78 -31.05
CA MET A 1 -8.56 -33.09 -30.49
C MET A 1 -9.07 -31.85 -29.77
N HIS A 2 -9.36 -31.94 -28.45
CA HIS A 2 -9.84 -30.79 -27.69
C HIS A 2 -8.63 -29.99 -27.20
N ALA A 3 -8.45 -28.80 -27.75
CA ALA A 3 -7.45 -27.84 -27.30
C ALA A 3 -7.80 -27.43 -25.86
N ILE A 4 -6.90 -27.72 -24.92
CA ILE A 4 -7.00 -27.22 -23.55
C ILE A 4 -6.65 -25.73 -23.61
N GLN A 5 -7.68 -24.91 -23.40
CA GLN A 5 -7.61 -23.45 -23.31
C GLN A 5 -6.57 -23.05 -22.23
N PRO A 6 -5.63 -22.13 -22.50
CA PRO A 6 -4.57 -21.73 -21.56
C PRO A 6 -5.04 -20.80 -20.41
N GLU A 7 -6.34 -20.59 -20.25
CA GLU A 7 -6.91 -19.50 -19.44
C GLU A 7 -6.95 -19.80 -17.92
N SER A 8 -6.84 -21.06 -17.51
CA SER A 8 -7.09 -21.48 -16.10
C SER A 8 -5.89 -21.29 -15.14
N VAL A 9 -4.67 -21.06 -15.65
CA VAL A 9 -3.47 -20.93 -14.80
C VAL A 9 -3.28 -19.49 -14.30
N LYS A 10 -3.78 -18.50 -15.04
CA LYS A 10 -3.57 -17.07 -14.75
C LYS A 10 -4.43 -16.58 -13.59
N GLU A 11 -5.66 -17.08 -13.49
CA GLU A 11 -6.63 -16.68 -12.46
C GLU A 11 -6.23 -17.13 -11.03
N LYS A 12 -5.58 -18.30 -10.90
CA LYS A 12 -5.10 -18.77 -9.59
C LYS A 12 -3.91 -17.99 -9.07
N ALA A 13 -3.05 -17.48 -9.95
CA ALA A 13 -1.90 -16.67 -9.57
C ALA A 13 -2.32 -15.25 -9.16
N GLU A 14 -3.31 -14.65 -9.85
CA GLU A 14 -3.83 -13.32 -9.51
C GLU A 14 -4.70 -13.33 -8.24
N ALA A 15 -5.52 -14.35 -8.01
CA ALA A 15 -6.32 -14.45 -6.77
C ALA A 15 -5.46 -14.72 -5.52
N SER A 16 -4.37 -15.49 -5.66
CA SER A 16 -3.42 -15.74 -4.56
C SER A 16 -2.52 -14.53 -4.30
N HIS A 17 -2.09 -13.81 -5.34
CA HIS A 17 -1.38 -12.53 -5.17
C HIS A 17 -2.28 -11.44 -4.58
N ALA A 18 -3.52 -11.27 -5.05
CA ALA A 18 -4.45 -10.27 -4.54
C ALA A 18 -4.78 -10.48 -3.06
N ARG A 19 -4.92 -11.75 -2.62
CA ARG A 19 -5.14 -12.09 -1.22
C ARG A 19 -3.94 -11.73 -0.34
N SER A 20 -2.74 -12.17 -0.74
CA SER A 20 -1.51 -11.91 0.01
C SER A 20 -1.13 -10.42 0.04
N THR A 21 -1.45 -9.66 -1.00
CA THR A 21 -1.15 -8.22 -1.05
C THR A 21 -2.07 -7.42 -0.11
N THR A 22 -3.34 -7.81 -0.03
CA THR A 22 -4.34 -7.16 0.83
C THR A 22 -4.09 -7.44 2.31
N GLU A 23 -3.67 -8.65 2.68
CA GLU A 23 -3.33 -9.02 4.06
C GLU A 23 -2.19 -8.13 4.61
N ASN A 24 -1.12 -7.95 3.84
CA ASN A 24 0.02 -7.10 4.19
C ASN A 24 -0.37 -5.63 4.43
N VAL A 25 -1.29 -5.09 3.62
CA VAL A 25 -1.76 -3.69 3.74
C VAL A 25 -2.58 -3.50 5.03
N ASN A 26 -3.48 -4.45 5.33
CA ASN A 26 -4.31 -4.39 6.51
C ASN A 26 -3.48 -4.49 7.80
N GLU A 27 -2.50 -5.40 7.85
CA GLU A 27 -1.58 -5.53 8.97
C GLU A 27 -0.79 -4.23 9.21
N ALA A 28 -0.28 -3.62 8.13
CA ALA A 28 0.44 -2.35 8.21
C ALA A 28 -0.45 -1.22 8.77
N VAL A 29 -1.71 -1.13 8.37
CA VAL A 29 -2.67 -0.15 8.90
C VAL A 29 -2.96 -0.42 10.37
N GLN A 30 -3.24 -1.67 10.76
CA GLN A 30 -3.51 -2.03 12.16
C GLN A 30 -2.34 -1.69 13.08
N ALA A 31 -1.10 -1.93 12.63
CA ALA A 31 0.12 -1.64 13.38
C ALA A 31 0.27 -0.16 13.77
N ILE A 32 -0.37 0.76 13.03
CA ILE A 32 -0.26 2.21 13.27
C ILE A 32 -1.59 2.88 13.61
N SER A 33 -2.70 2.15 13.54
CA SER A 33 -4.06 2.67 13.74
C SER A 33 -4.27 3.26 15.14
N HIS A 34 -3.48 2.85 16.14
CA HIS A 34 -3.53 3.39 17.49
C HIS A 34 -2.81 4.75 17.66
N PHE A 35 -1.96 5.16 16.72
CA PHE A 35 -1.29 6.46 16.76
C PHE A 35 -2.17 7.59 16.25
N ASN A 36 -1.94 8.82 16.70
CA ASN A 36 -2.66 9.99 16.18
C ASN A 36 -2.07 10.48 14.85
N LEU A 37 -2.22 9.65 13.82
CA LEU A 37 -1.71 9.87 12.47
C LEU A 37 -2.84 9.80 11.46
N GLU A 38 -2.68 10.55 10.37
CA GLU A 38 -3.59 10.47 9.23
C GLU A 38 -3.15 9.32 8.32
N ILE A 39 -4.08 8.42 8.01
CA ILE A 39 -3.80 7.20 7.24
C ILE A 39 -4.70 7.17 6.01
N GLU A 40 -4.07 7.11 4.84
CA GLU A 40 -4.74 6.95 3.55
C GLU A 40 -4.32 5.62 2.91
N VAL A 41 -5.29 4.85 2.43
CA VAL A 41 -5.03 3.65 1.63
C VAL A 41 -5.37 3.96 0.18
N CYS A 42 -4.42 3.71 -0.72
CA CYS A 42 -4.58 3.93 -2.15
C CYS A 42 -4.15 2.65 -2.89
N GLY A 43 -5.13 1.86 -3.34
CA GLY A 43 -4.90 0.52 -3.89
C GLY A 43 -4.17 -0.39 -2.89
N GLN A 44 -2.91 -0.71 -3.17
CA GLN A 44 -2.05 -1.58 -2.34
C GLN A 44 -0.98 -0.81 -1.56
N TRP A 45 -1.19 0.50 -1.40
CA TRP A 45 -0.27 1.42 -0.73
C TRP A 45 -0.96 2.02 0.47
N VAL A 46 -0.23 2.09 1.59
CA VAL A 46 -0.65 2.85 2.77
C VAL A 46 0.21 4.09 2.82
N TRP A 47 -0.40 5.25 2.94
CA TRP A 47 0.24 6.54 3.12
C TRP A 47 -0.07 7.06 4.51
N VAL A 48 0.93 7.63 5.17
CA VAL A 48 0.81 8.12 6.55
C VAL A 48 1.33 9.54 6.63
N TYR A 49 0.47 10.43 7.10
CA TYR A 49 0.70 11.87 7.21
C TYR A 49 0.51 12.34 8.67
N GLY A 50 0.78 13.62 8.91
CA GLY A 50 0.71 14.24 10.23
C GLY A 50 2.03 14.22 11.00
N ASP A 51 1.95 14.27 12.33
CA ASP A 51 3.14 14.33 13.20
C ASP A 51 3.76 12.94 13.40
N THR A 52 4.52 12.50 12.40
CA THR A 52 5.15 11.16 12.37
C THR A 52 6.52 11.10 13.06
N LYS A 53 7.03 12.24 13.55
CA LYS A 53 8.32 12.34 14.25
C LYS A 53 8.41 11.45 15.50
N PRO A 54 7.44 11.48 16.44
CA PRO A 54 7.48 10.63 17.64
C PRO A 54 7.31 9.14 17.31
N TYR A 55 6.64 8.81 16.20
CA TYR A 55 6.32 7.43 15.83
C TYR A 55 7.28 6.84 14.78
N ARG A 56 8.38 7.54 14.46
CA ARG A 56 9.33 7.14 13.41
C ARG A 56 9.87 5.72 13.59
N GLU A 57 10.20 5.34 14.82
CA GLU A 57 10.76 4.02 15.10
C GLU A 57 9.71 2.92 14.95
N ALA A 58 8.49 3.15 15.43
CA ALA A 58 7.36 2.24 15.25
C ALA A 58 7.03 2.05 13.76
N LEU A 59 7.00 3.16 12.98
CA LEU A 59 6.78 3.11 11.54
C LEU A 59 7.85 2.30 10.82
N LYS A 60 9.13 2.48 11.15
CA LYS A 60 10.22 1.66 10.61
C LYS A 60 10.09 0.19 10.99
N GLY A 61 9.76 -0.10 12.26
CA GLY A 61 9.55 -1.46 12.75
C GLY A 61 8.40 -2.17 12.03
N ALA A 62 7.34 -1.44 11.69
CA ALA A 62 6.20 -1.92 10.90
C ALA A 62 6.49 -1.97 9.39
N GLY A 63 7.72 -1.72 8.94
CA GLY A 63 8.10 -1.83 7.53
C GLY A 63 7.74 -0.61 6.66
N PHE A 64 7.28 0.50 7.25
CA PHE A 64 7.05 1.74 6.51
C PHE A 64 8.36 2.40 6.09
N ARG A 65 8.28 3.15 5.00
CA ARG A 65 9.40 3.87 4.39
C ARG A 65 9.11 5.36 4.30
N TRP A 66 10.10 6.18 4.61
CA TRP A 66 9.98 7.63 4.45
C TRP A 66 10.11 8.05 2.98
N SER A 67 9.19 8.89 2.52
CA SER A 67 9.24 9.56 1.23
C SER A 67 9.65 11.03 1.44
N PRO A 68 10.93 11.40 1.23
CA PRO A 68 11.38 12.76 1.51
C PRO A 68 10.75 13.80 0.59
N LYS A 69 10.43 13.44 -0.66
CA LYS A 69 9.77 14.34 -1.62
C LYS A 69 8.32 14.66 -1.24
N LYS A 70 7.61 13.69 -0.66
CA LYS A 70 6.19 13.82 -0.25
C LYS A 70 6.05 14.12 1.25
N MET A 71 7.17 14.17 1.97
CA MET A 71 7.25 14.38 3.42
C MET A 71 6.28 13.50 4.22
N CYS A 72 6.15 12.24 3.83
CA CYS A 72 5.23 11.28 4.41
C CYS A 72 5.82 9.88 4.48
N TRP A 73 5.23 9.00 5.27
CA TRP A 73 5.57 7.58 5.27
C TRP A 73 4.66 6.83 4.33
N TYR A 74 5.19 5.74 3.77
CA TYR A 74 4.38 4.82 2.98
C TYR A 74 4.76 3.37 3.24
N PHE A 75 3.77 2.49 3.14
CA PHE A 75 3.95 1.06 3.05
C PHE A 75 3.52 0.58 1.67
N ARG A 76 4.21 -0.44 1.18
CA ARG A 76 3.84 -1.18 -0.04
C ARG A 76 4.29 -2.62 0.12
N SER A 77 3.54 -3.55 -0.45
CA SER A 77 3.98 -4.94 -0.53
C SER A 77 5.20 -5.08 -1.44
N GLU A 78 5.98 -6.14 -1.22
CA GLU A 78 7.13 -6.45 -2.06
C GLU A 78 6.74 -6.86 -3.49
N ALA A 79 5.55 -7.46 -3.66
CA ALA A 79 4.99 -7.84 -4.95
C ALA A 79 4.81 -6.64 -5.90
N TYR A 80 4.59 -5.44 -5.37
CA TYR A 80 4.47 -4.20 -6.16
C TYR A 80 5.79 -3.39 -6.23
N ARG A 81 6.93 -4.02 -5.95
CA ARG A 81 8.26 -3.41 -6.14
C ARG A 81 8.56 -3.26 -7.63
N SER A 82 8.22 -2.12 -8.20
CA SER A 82 8.57 -1.84 -9.60
C SER A 82 9.98 -1.29 -9.77
N ARG A 83 10.70 -1.84 -10.75
CA ARG A 83 12.07 -1.41 -11.13
C ARG A 83 12.12 -0.08 -11.88
N ARG A 84 11.02 0.33 -12.52
CA ARG A 84 10.89 1.57 -13.30
C ARG A 84 9.42 1.96 -13.38
N HIS A 85 8.98 2.84 -12.49
CA HIS A 85 7.74 3.57 -12.69
C HIS A 85 8.03 5.05 -12.97
N PRO A 86 7.22 5.69 -13.82
CA PRO A 86 7.18 7.15 -13.88
C PRO A 86 6.96 7.72 -12.47
N LEU A 87 7.43 8.93 -12.22
CA LEU A 87 7.12 9.65 -10.99
C LEU A 87 5.64 10.03 -11.00
N TRP A 88 4.76 9.12 -10.57
CA TRP A 88 3.34 9.42 -10.44
C TRP A 88 3.10 10.35 -9.25
N SER A 89 2.34 11.40 -9.53
CA SER A 89 1.77 12.33 -8.56
C SER A 89 0.75 11.60 -7.69
N ARG A 90 0.39 12.15 -6.53
CA ARG A 90 -0.58 11.50 -5.65
C ARG A 90 -1.94 11.39 -6.35
N GLU A 91 -2.37 12.48 -6.97
CA GLU A 91 -3.63 12.57 -7.70
C GLU A 91 -3.74 11.51 -8.81
N GLU A 92 -2.67 11.30 -9.58
CA GLU A 92 -2.65 10.27 -10.65
C GLU A 92 -2.83 8.84 -10.10
N ILE A 93 -2.28 8.56 -8.91
CA ILE A 93 -2.43 7.24 -8.27
C ILE A 93 -3.85 7.11 -7.70
N GLN A 94 -4.38 8.17 -7.10
CA GLN A 94 -5.74 8.22 -6.55
C GLN A 94 -6.80 8.05 -7.65
N GLU A 95 -6.65 8.72 -8.79
CA GLU A 95 -7.56 8.60 -9.93
C GLU A 95 -7.55 7.18 -10.51
N LYS A 96 -6.37 6.55 -10.57
CA LYS A 96 -6.19 5.23 -11.18
C LYS A 96 -6.63 4.06 -10.30
N TYR A 97 -6.38 4.13 -9.00
CA TYR A 97 -6.61 3.01 -8.07
C TYR A 97 -7.69 3.30 -7.03
N GLY A 98 -8.18 4.53 -6.96
CA GLY A 98 -8.98 5.01 -5.85
C GLY A 98 -8.14 5.23 -4.59
N SER A 99 -8.66 6.06 -3.69
CA SER A 99 -8.11 6.23 -2.34
C SER A 99 -9.23 6.30 -1.31
N ALA A 100 -8.97 5.76 -0.13
CA ALA A 100 -9.83 5.86 1.03
C ALA A 100 -9.00 6.37 2.22
N ILE A 101 -9.50 7.41 2.89
CA ILE A 101 -8.95 7.85 4.16
C ILE A 101 -9.50 6.92 5.22
N VAL A 102 -8.62 6.17 5.89
CA VAL A 102 -8.99 5.17 6.89
C VAL A 102 -9.00 5.75 8.29
N LYS A 103 -8.18 6.78 8.53
CA LYS A 103 -8.13 7.50 9.79
C LYS A 103 -7.80 8.96 9.56
N GLU A 104 -8.63 9.83 10.12
CA GLU A 104 -8.34 11.26 10.24
C GLU A 104 -7.66 11.53 11.58
N LYS A 105 -6.75 12.51 11.61
CA LYS A 105 -6.12 12.96 12.86
C LYS A 105 -7.23 13.46 13.81
N THR A 106 -7.21 12.99 15.06
CA THR A 106 -8.15 13.43 16.11
C THR A 106 -7.51 14.52 16.96
#